data_AF-N1QLC8-F1
#
_entry.id   AF-N1QLC8-F1
#
_cell.length_a   1.000
_cell.length_b   1.000
_cell.length_c   1.000
_cell.angle_alpha   90.00
_cell.angle_beta   90.00
_cell.angle_gamma   90.00
#
_symmetry.space_group_name_H-M   'P 1'
#
loop_
_entity.id
_entity.type
_entity.pdbx_description
1 polymer ?
#
loop_
_entity_poly.entity_id
_entity_poly.type
_entity_poly.pdbx_seq_one_letter_code
_entity_poly.pdbx_strand_id
1 'polypeptide(L)'
;MLRSRDQTPTAMALPQRVTRSRTLLQLVATTGRHHASSGPSTTPAVIDYEILPNKFHKLPIELMHEIAHLLEADHHVCDFQRCFQQAHFAIINEHFWRRRFVLTFDRPRAESSIRTNADYTDQYKKRQDVLVRKPTFGCGNTEREKQCLVVLRDLIRDACSERTPSNRMVYVSKNITEHIAPFLTDSNLLKEIFAAKYTPRKSRNPGVLSETVNPLMRMLQVVLAPSLFDPRPFFDTAGPQIADFDTSQYMAYCSAQSRPIFTDSKKTDIDFDWCLHLLNFWRCHFLRADEASLYSVYEALEDHERPQYWHSQLGNDNAAACIGKKWKGSYAYLDEQQLREVREGKSELVVDEFNGNDTRGGFQELTLELTGDNDSAWNPTFETVLHSVTEPPEQQRTQAQEASSPDEDIGRSRSFRLVGGGEYGQQEFLADGWFNPLPSQHEVPGWQRMTMMKFLRDKATAQID
;
A
#
# COMPACT_ATOMS: atom_id res chain seq x y z
N MET A 1 -4.19 10.99 58.13
CA MET A 1 -3.15 10.18 58.78
C MET A 1 -2.62 9.18 57.77
N LEU A 2 -1.29 9.05 57.66
CA LEU A 2 -0.50 8.04 56.92
C LEU A 2 -0.55 8.15 55.38
N ARG A 3 0.30 9.02 54.80
CA ARG A 3 1.71 8.81 54.38
C ARG A 3 1.87 8.00 53.09
N SER A 4 2.07 8.80 52.03
CA SER A 4 2.89 8.55 50.84
C SER A 4 4.00 7.51 51.05
N ARG A 5 4.09 6.59 50.09
CA ARG A 5 5.33 5.91 49.69
C ARG A 5 5.46 6.00 48.18
N ASP A 6 6.35 6.87 47.77
CA ASP A 6 7.00 6.87 46.46
C ASP A 6 7.58 5.48 46.17
N GLN A 7 7.18 4.90 45.06
CA GLN A 7 7.90 3.81 44.41
C GLN A 7 8.24 4.26 43.00
N THR A 8 9.48 4.67 42.85
CA THR A 8 10.21 4.82 41.59
C THR A 8 10.23 3.48 40.84
N PRO A 9 9.91 3.43 39.54
CA PRO A 9 10.15 2.24 38.74
C PRO A 9 11.62 2.15 38.35
N THR A 10 12.23 1.05 38.78
CA THR A 10 13.55 0.55 38.40
C THR A 10 13.68 0.48 36.89
N ALA A 11 14.65 1.21 36.34
CA ALA A 11 15.04 1.14 34.94
C ALA A 11 15.51 -0.29 34.60
N MET A 12 14.78 -0.98 33.72
CA MET A 12 15.25 -2.21 33.12
C MET A 12 16.38 -1.90 32.13
N ALA A 13 17.54 -2.49 32.41
CA ALA A 13 18.72 -2.43 31.57
C ALA A 13 18.44 -3.06 30.20
N LEU A 14 18.64 -2.26 29.14
CA LEU A 14 18.72 -2.71 27.76
C LEU A 14 19.90 -3.69 27.58
N PRO A 15 19.75 -4.79 26.83
CA PRO A 15 20.87 -5.65 26.50
C PRO A 15 21.86 -4.90 25.60
N GLN A 16 23.12 -4.87 26.04
CA GLN A 16 24.25 -4.30 25.33
C GLN A 16 24.36 -4.91 23.93
N ARG A 17 24.13 -4.09 22.90
CA ARG A 17 24.52 -4.39 21.52
C ARG A 17 26.04 -4.54 21.47
N VAL A 18 26.51 -5.76 21.24
CA VAL A 18 27.90 -6.05 20.89
C VAL A 18 28.23 -5.28 19.61
N THR A 19 28.97 -4.20 19.77
CA THR A 19 29.51 -3.40 18.66
C THR A 19 30.68 -4.20 18.09
N ARG A 20 30.46 -4.91 16.98
CA ARG A 20 31.57 -5.55 16.24
C ARG A 20 32.38 -4.46 15.54
N SER A 21 33.57 -4.23 16.10
CA SER A 21 34.78 -3.60 15.58
C SER A 21 34.69 -2.93 14.19
N ARG A 22 34.50 -1.61 14.21
CA ARG A 22 35.00 -0.68 13.18
C ARG A 22 36.51 -0.50 13.37
N THR A 23 37.33 -1.26 12.64
CA THR A 23 38.72 -0.83 12.36
C THR A 23 39.23 -1.58 11.13
N LEU A 24 39.05 -1.01 9.94
CA LEU A 24 39.86 -1.25 8.73
C LEU A 24 39.17 -0.53 7.57
N LEU A 25 39.38 0.79 7.47
CA LEU A 25 39.28 1.61 6.25
C LEU A 25 39.48 3.07 6.66
N GLN A 26 40.71 3.40 7.05
CA GLN A 26 41.17 4.77 7.15
C GLN A 26 42.63 4.81 6.70
N LEU A 27 42.85 4.52 5.42
CA LEU A 27 44.07 4.93 4.76
C LEU A 27 43.75 5.10 3.28
N VAL A 28 44.21 6.23 2.72
CA VAL A 28 44.03 6.72 1.34
C VAL A 28 42.86 7.69 1.16
N ALA A 29 43.04 8.90 1.69
CA ALA A 29 42.59 10.14 1.04
C ALA A 29 43.17 11.33 1.81
N THR A 30 44.30 11.89 1.34
CA THR A 30 44.66 13.32 1.46
C THR A 30 46.07 13.53 0.91
N THR A 31 46.20 14.11 -0.27
CA THR A 31 47.32 15.01 -0.59
C THR A 31 46.86 16.01 -1.64
N GLY A 32 46.66 17.25 -1.19
CA GLY A 32 46.34 18.40 -2.03
C GLY A 32 46.72 19.72 -1.35
N ARG A 33 47.89 20.23 -1.73
CA ARG A 33 48.33 21.65 -1.85
C ARG A 33 48.81 22.50 -0.64
N HIS A 34 50.04 23.02 -0.88
CA HIS A 34 50.70 24.30 -0.54
C HIS A 34 51.29 24.57 0.87
N HIS A 35 52.63 24.67 0.96
CA HIS A 35 53.36 25.96 0.97
C HIS A 35 54.88 25.77 0.83
N ALA A 36 55.55 26.73 0.19
CA ALA A 36 56.99 26.78 -0.04
C ALA A 36 57.75 27.43 1.12
N SER A 37 58.90 26.88 1.51
CA SER A 37 60.05 27.62 2.05
C SER A 37 61.33 26.77 1.94
N SER A 38 62.47 27.43 1.84
CA SER A 38 63.73 26.98 1.25
C SER A 38 64.82 26.58 2.25
N GLY A 39 65.52 25.47 1.95
CA GLY A 39 66.92 25.16 2.35
C GLY A 39 67.10 24.08 3.45
N PRO A 40 68.27 23.43 3.59
CA PRO A 40 69.27 23.00 2.60
C PRO A 40 69.30 21.46 2.42
N SER A 41 69.94 21.06 1.32
CA SER A 41 70.20 19.70 0.82
C SER A 41 70.43 18.64 1.89
N THR A 42 69.41 17.84 2.16
CA THR A 42 69.56 16.45 2.62
C THR A 42 68.98 15.61 1.49
N THR A 43 69.79 14.77 0.87
CA THR A 43 69.37 13.84 -0.18
C THR A 43 68.13 13.10 0.33
N PRO A 44 66.94 13.26 -0.26
CA PRO A 44 65.82 12.42 0.13
C PRO A 44 66.21 11.02 -0.30
N ALA A 45 66.33 10.11 0.67
CA ALA A 45 66.23 8.69 0.35
C ALA A 45 64.96 8.56 -0.50
N VAL A 46 65.13 8.21 -1.77
CA VAL A 46 64.04 7.76 -2.61
C VAL A 46 63.57 6.49 -1.92
N ILE A 47 62.60 6.64 -1.02
CA ILE A 47 61.75 5.54 -0.61
C ILE A 47 60.99 5.24 -1.90
N ASP A 48 61.52 4.29 -2.66
CA ASP A 48 60.73 3.48 -3.56
C ASP A 48 59.60 2.94 -2.68
N TYR A 49 58.48 3.66 -2.64
CA TYR A 49 57.22 3.00 -2.45
C TYR A 49 57.10 2.11 -3.68
N GLU A 50 57.68 0.90 -3.60
CA GLU A 50 57.19 -0.21 -4.39
C GLU A 50 55.67 -0.10 -4.29
N ILE A 51 55.03 0.23 -5.42
CA ILE A 51 53.59 0.25 -5.51
C ILE A 51 53.20 -1.19 -5.23
N LEU A 52 52.95 -1.49 -3.96
CA LEU A 52 52.63 -2.82 -3.48
C LEU A 52 51.45 -3.25 -4.34
N PRO A 53 51.61 -4.31 -5.16
CA PRO A 53 50.60 -4.66 -6.12
C PRO A 53 49.30 -4.88 -5.35
N ASN A 54 48.28 -4.13 -5.74
CA ASN A 54 47.00 -4.13 -5.05
C ASN A 54 46.55 -5.58 -4.84
N LYS A 55 46.51 -6.02 -3.58
CA LYS A 55 46.21 -7.42 -3.22
C LYS A 55 44.82 -7.84 -3.67
N PHE A 56 43.92 -6.89 -3.89
CA PHE A 56 42.59 -7.12 -4.46
C PHE A 56 42.64 -7.62 -5.91
N HIS A 57 43.73 -7.40 -6.66
CA HIS A 57 43.87 -7.88 -8.03
C HIS A 57 43.92 -9.42 -8.14
N LYS A 58 44.19 -10.12 -7.04
CA LYS A 58 44.28 -11.59 -6.99
C LYS A 58 42.98 -12.24 -6.48
N LEU A 59 41.99 -11.46 -6.09
CA LEU A 59 40.74 -12.00 -5.59
C LEU A 59 39.86 -12.52 -6.73
N PRO A 60 39.24 -13.70 -6.57
CA PRO A 60 38.16 -14.16 -7.45
C PRO A 60 37.02 -13.14 -7.51
N ILE A 61 36.29 -13.13 -8.62
CA ILE A 61 35.18 -12.19 -8.85
C ILE A 61 34.07 -12.35 -7.81
N GLU A 62 33.87 -13.56 -7.30
CA GLU A 62 32.88 -13.88 -6.27
C GLU A 62 33.23 -13.19 -4.95
N LEU A 63 34.51 -13.19 -4.53
CA LEU A 63 34.95 -12.48 -3.33
C LEU A 63 34.84 -10.97 -3.50
N MET A 64 35.09 -10.47 -4.71
CA MET A 64 34.88 -9.07 -5.06
C MET A 64 33.40 -8.67 -4.96
N HIS A 65 32.48 -9.55 -5.37
CA HIS A 65 31.04 -9.36 -5.18
C HIS A 65 30.66 -9.33 -3.72
N GLU A 66 31.16 -10.26 -2.90
CA GLU A 66 30.90 -10.28 -1.46
C GLU A 66 31.34 -8.98 -0.79
N ILE A 67 32.56 -8.51 -1.08
CA ILE A 67 33.08 -7.24 -0.54
C ILE A 67 32.17 -6.08 -0.96
N ALA A 68 31.78 -6.02 -2.23
CA ALA A 68 30.93 -4.95 -2.73
C ALA A 68 29.50 -5.00 -2.18
N HIS A 69 28.97 -6.18 -1.81
CA HIS A 69 27.66 -6.31 -1.17
C HIS A 69 27.66 -5.88 0.30
N LEU A 70 28.82 -5.78 0.95
CA LEU A 70 28.94 -5.14 2.26
C LEU A 70 28.75 -3.61 2.19
N LEU A 71 28.77 -3.03 0.98
CA LEU A 71 28.51 -1.61 0.76
C LEU A 71 27.00 -1.38 0.62
N GLU A 72 26.38 -0.88 1.69
CA GLU A 72 24.94 -0.63 1.75
C GLU A 72 24.50 0.45 0.75
N ALA A 73 25.20 1.58 0.71
CA ALA A 73 24.84 2.70 -0.16
C ALA A 73 25.40 2.57 -1.58
N ASP A 74 24.57 2.89 -2.58
CA ASP A 74 24.93 2.76 -4.01
C ASP A 74 26.10 3.67 -4.43
N HIS A 75 26.26 4.84 -3.81
CA HIS A 75 27.40 5.71 -4.12
C HIS A 75 28.74 5.09 -3.69
N HIS A 76 28.78 4.34 -2.58
CA HIS A 76 29.97 3.59 -2.18
C HIS A 76 30.31 2.48 -3.17
N VAL A 77 29.30 1.82 -3.76
CA VAL A 77 29.51 0.83 -4.81
C VAL A 77 30.11 1.48 -6.06
N CYS A 78 29.61 2.65 -6.45
CA CYS A 78 30.16 3.42 -7.56
C CYS A 78 31.61 3.87 -7.29
N ASP A 79 31.93 4.26 -6.06
CA ASP A 79 33.29 4.64 -5.68
C ASP A 79 34.22 3.42 -5.69
N PHE A 80 33.78 2.28 -5.14
CA PHE A 80 34.51 1.01 -5.19
C PHE A 80 34.80 0.56 -6.62
N GLN A 81 33.81 0.68 -7.52
CA GLN A 81 33.95 0.40 -8.96
C GLN A 81 35.09 1.22 -9.60
N ARG A 82 35.32 2.45 -9.13
CA ARG A 82 36.33 3.37 -9.67
C ARG A 82 37.72 3.17 -9.08
N CYS A 83 37.86 2.41 -7.99
CA CYS A 83 39.14 2.24 -7.31
C CYS A 83 40.18 1.47 -8.16
N PHE A 84 39.77 0.42 -8.88
CA PHE A 84 40.66 -0.40 -9.70
C PHE A 84 39.89 -1.27 -10.71
N GLN A 85 40.60 -1.75 -11.75
CA GLN A 85 40.01 -2.41 -12.91
C GLN A 85 39.22 -3.70 -12.56
N GLN A 86 39.71 -4.50 -11.62
CA GLN A 86 39.02 -5.73 -11.20
C GLN A 86 37.71 -5.43 -10.48
N ALA A 87 37.66 -4.37 -9.66
CA ALA A 87 36.41 -3.89 -9.07
C ALA A 87 35.45 -3.42 -10.15
N HIS A 88 35.95 -2.70 -11.16
CA HIS A 88 35.14 -2.28 -12.30
C HIS A 88 34.45 -3.46 -13.01
N PHE A 89 35.21 -4.51 -13.36
CA PHE A 89 34.65 -5.70 -13.99
C PHE A 89 33.72 -6.50 -13.08
N ALA A 90 34.01 -6.55 -11.78
CA ALA A 90 33.14 -7.21 -10.81
C ALA A 90 31.76 -6.53 -10.72
N ILE A 91 31.70 -5.19 -10.70
CA ILE A 91 30.45 -4.44 -10.55
C ILE A 91 29.65 -4.35 -11.85
N ILE A 92 30.29 -4.28 -13.02
CA ILE A 92 29.57 -4.27 -14.32
C ILE A 92 28.89 -5.61 -14.60
N ASN A 93 29.36 -6.69 -13.97
CA ASN A 93 28.77 -8.00 -14.10
C ASN A 93 27.29 -8.01 -13.67
N GLU A 94 26.40 -8.46 -14.55
CA GLU A 94 24.95 -8.44 -14.31
C GLU A 94 24.50 -9.34 -13.14
N HIS A 95 25.27 -10.39 -12.81
CA HIS A 95 24.97 -11.24 -11.65
C HIS A 95 25.10 -10.49 -10.33
N PHE A 96 26.01 -9.52 -10.25
CA PHE A 96 26.14 -8.64 -9.08
C PHE A 96 24.84 -7.87 -8.83
N TRP A 97 24.29 -7.25 -9.89
CA TRP A 97 23.06 -6.46 -9.78
C TRP A 97 21.83 -7.31 -9.54
N ARG A 98 21.76 -8.53 -10.11
CA ARG A 98 20.69 -9.48 -9.77
C ARG A 98 20.69 -9.82 -8.28
N ARG A 99 21.86 -10.11 -7.70
CA ARG A 99 21.96 -10.39 -6.26
C ARG A 99 21.62 -9.16 -5.43
N ARG A 100 22.15 -7.99 -5.79
CA ARG A 100 21.83 -6.72 -5.12
C ARG A 100 20.35 -6.40 -5.16
N PHE A 101 19.68 -6.66 -6.30
CA PHE A 101 18.24 -6.51 -6.44
C PHE A 101 17.47 -7.38 -5.44
N VAL A 102 17.75 -8.68 -5.38
CA VAL A 102 17.04 -9.61 -4.46
C VAL A 102 17.35 -9.31 -2.98
N LEU A 103 18.52 -8.75 -2.69
CA LEU A 103 18.82 -8.27 -1.34
C LEU A 103 17.99 -7.03 -0.98
N THR A 104 17.72 -6.15 -1.94
CA THR A 104 17.09 -4.83 -1.70
C THR A 104 15.57 -4.85 -1.85
N PHE A 105 15.04 -5.61 -2.80
CA PHE A 105 13.61 -5.68 -3.13
C PHE A 105 13.10 -7.11 -2.99
N ASP A 106 11.79 -7.27 -2.91
CA ASP A 106 11.17 -8.59 -3.07
C ASP A 106 11.44 -9.11 -4.49
N ARG A 107 11.51 -10.45 -4.64
CA ARG A 107 11.70 -11.06 -5.97
C ARG A 107 10.59 -10.67 -6.94
N PRO A 108 10.90 -10.58 -8.25
CA PRO A 108 9.88 -10.40 -9.25
C PRO A 108 8.89 -11.57 -9.22
N ARG A 109 7.61 -11.28 -9.39
CA ARG A 109 6.57 -12.31 -9.54
C ARG A 109 6.81 -13.21 -10.76
N ALA A 110 6.19 -14.39 -10.76
CA ALA A 110 6.32 -15.36 -11.85
C ALA A 110 5.98 -14.76 -13.23
N GLU A 111 5.00 -13.86 -13.32
CA GLU A 111 4.57 -13.20 -14.56
C GLU A 111 5.35 -11.91 -14.90
N SER A 112 6.37 -11.56 -14.11
CA SER A 112 7.13 -10.32 -14.33
C SER A 112 7.89 -10.33 -15.67
N SER A 113 8.09 -9.17 -16.28
CA SER A 113 8.97 -9.04 -17.45
C SER A 113 10.46 -9.23 -17.12
N ILE A 114 10.83 -9.28 -15.84
CA ILE A 114 12.22 -9.44 -15.38
C ILE A 114 12.64 -10.90 -15.53
N ARG A 115 13.43 -11.21 -16.57
CA ARG A 115 13.85 -12.59 -16.89
C ARG A 115 15.36 -12.75 -16.92
N THR A 116 16.06 -11.74 -17.42
CA THR A 116 17.51 -11.74 -17.63
C THR A 116 18.23 -10.95 -16.54
N ASN A 117 19.53 -11.19 -16.35
CA ASN A 117 20.31 -10.41 -15.39
C ASN A 117 20.42 -8.92 -15.81
N ALA A 118 20.38 -8.63 -17.11
CA ALA A 118 20.25 -7.27 -17.63
C ALA A 118 18.97 -6.60 -17.15
N ASP A 119 17.82 -7.30 -17.18
CA ASP A 119 16.54 -6.76 -16.68
C ASP A 119 16.61 -6.43 -15.19
N TYR A 120 17.25 -7.30 -14.39
CA TYR A 120 17.48 -7.02 -12.96
C TYR A 120 18.30 -5.74 -12.76
N THR A 121 19.31 -5.53 -13.60
CA THR A 121 20.15 -4.33 -13.54
C THR A 121 19.37 -3.07 -13.88
N ASP A 122 18.59 -3.10 -14.97
CA ASP A 122 17.75 -1.98 -15.39
C ASP A 122 16.70 -1.63 -14.34
N GLN A 123 15.98 -2.64 -13.84
CA GLN A 123 14.93 -2.46 -12.86
C GLN A 123 15.46 -2.02 -11.50
N TYR A 124 16.64 -2.51 -11.08
CA TYR A 124 17.31 -2.00 -9.90
C TYR A 124 17.53 -0.49 -10.00
N LYS A 125 18.19 -0.06 -11.09
CA LYS A 125 18.53 1.35 -11.33
C LYS A 125 17.27 2.22 -11.43
N LYS A 126 16.25 1.75 -12.16
CA LYS A 126 14.98 2.45 -12.32
C LYS A 126 14.27 2.65 -10.98
N ARG A 127 14.17 1.59 -10.16
CA ARG A 127 13.53 1.65 -8.83
C ARG A 127 14.30 2.58 -7.90
N GLN A 128 15.62 2.43 -7.82
CA GLN A 128 16.47 3.29 -6.98
C GLN A 128 16.39 4.77 -7.39
N ASP A 129 16.47 5.08 -8.69
CA ASP A 129 16.38 6.46 -9.16
C ASP A 129 15.05 7.11 -8.77
N VAL A 130 13.93 6.41 -8.90
CA VAL A 130 12.61 6.90 -8.49
C VAL A 130 12.52 7.09 -6.97
N LEU A 131 12.98 6.12 -6.19
CA LEU A 131 12.87 6.14 -4.73
C LEU A 131 13.77 7.21 -4.10
N VAL A 132 14.92 7.51 -4.72
CA VAL A 132 15.83 8.59 -4.26
C VAL A 132 15.35 9.96 -4.75
N ARG A 133 14.91 10.07 -6.00
CA ARG A 133 14.48 11.34 -6.63
C ARG A 133 12.97 11.35 -6.82
N LYS A 134 12.26 11.37 -5.69
CA LYS A 134 10.79 11.34 -5.61
C LYS A 134 10.22 12.61 -6.28
N PRO A 135 9.20 12.51 -7.17
CA PRO A 135 8.51 13.70 -7.65
C PRO A 135 7.59 14.28 -6.58
N THR A 136 7.33 15.58 -6.67
CA THR A 136 6.18 16.19 -6.03
C THR A 136 4.97 15.98 -6.92
N PHE A 137 3.97 15.25 -6.43
CA PHE A 137 2.76 14.94 -7.19
C PHE A 137 1.87 16.19 -7.31
N GLY A 138 1.56 16.55 -8.55
CA GLY A 138 0.37 17.28 -8.97
C GLY A 138 -0.68 16.27 -9.45
N CYS A 139 -1.09 16.35 -10.71
CA CYS A 139 -2.12 15.46 -11.25
C CYS A 139 -1.60 14.05 -11.62
N GLY A 140 -0.32 13.74 -11.39
CA GLY A 140 0.26 12.45 -11.75
C GLY A 140 0.54 12.30 -13.26
N ASN A 141 0.56 13.40 -14.00
CA ASN A 141 0.58 13.40 -15.47
C ASN A 141 1.95 13.72 -16.08
N THR A 142 2.86 14.32 -15.32
CA THR A 142 4.22 14.56 -15.78
C THR A 142 4.94 13.23 -16.00
N GLU A 143 5.93 13.23 -16.88
CA GLU A 143 6.69 12.02 -17.21
C GLU A 143 7.36 11.43 -15.96
N ARG A 144 7.86 12.29 -15.06
CA ARG A 144 8.49 11.85 -13.81
C ARG A 144 7.49 11.22 -12.86
N GLU A 145 6.31 11.81 -12.70
CA GLU A 145 5.25 11.22 -11.88
C GLU A 145 4.80 9.88 -12.45
N LYS A 146 4.53 9.80 -13.76
CA LYS A 146 4.13 8.55 -14.43
C LYS A 146 5.15 7.43 -14.22
N GLN A 147 6.44 7.73 -14.39
CA GLN A 147 7.51 6.78 -14.13
C GLN A 147 7.52 6.32 -12.66
N CYS A 148 7.31 7.25 -11.73
CA CYS A 148 7.21 6.93 -10.31
C CYS A 148 6.01 6.03 -10.00
N LEU A 149 4.83 6.34 -10.54
CA LEU A 149 3.60 5.58 -10.34
C LEU A 149 3.75 4.14 -10.87
N VAL A 150 4.39 3.96 -12.03
CA VAL A 150 4.69 2.63 -12.58
C VAL A 150 5.62 1.84 -11.66
N VAL A 151 6.67 2.47 -11.13
CA VAL A 151 7.58 1.83 -10.18
C VAL A 151 6.85 1.42 -8.89
N LEU A 152 6.01 2.28 -8.33
CA LEU A 152 5.23 1.97 -7.13
C LEU A 152 4.26 0.80 -7.39
N ARG A 153 3.57 0.80 -8.53
CA ARG A 153 2.71 -0.31 -8.95
C ARG A 153 3.51 -1.62 -9.05
N ASP A 154 4.69 -1.59 -9.65
CA ASP A 154 5.51 -2.80 -9.81
C ASP A 154 6.04 -3.30 -8.46
N LEU A 155 6.41 -2.41 -7.53
CA LEU A 155 6.76 -2.77 -6.14
C LEU A 155 5.59 -3.43 -5.42
N ILE A 156 4.37 -2.91 -5.58
CA ILE A 156 3.14 -3.46 -5.01
C ILE A 156 2.86 -4.87 -5.55
N ARG A 157 2.99 -5.07 -6.87
CA ARG A 157 2.73 -6.37 -7.51
C ARG A 157 3.77 -7.44 -7.16
N ASP A 158 5.01 -7.03 -6.95
CA ASP A 158 6.09 -7.92 -6.55
C ASP A 158 6.15 -8.14 -5.03
N ALA A 159 5.38 -7.38 -4.24
CA ALA A 159 5.35 -7.53 -2.79
C ALA A 159 4.84 -8.92 -2.39
N CYS A 160 5.50 -9.52 -1.38
CA CYS A 160 5.15 -10.83 -0.83
C CYS A 160 5.30 -12.02 -1.80
N SER A 161 6.01 -11.85 -2.92
CA SER A 161 6.25 -12.90 -3.92
C SER A 161 7.10 -14.08 -3.42
N GLU A 162 7.93 -13.86 -2.39
CA GLU A 162 8.81 -14.90 -1.83
C GLU A 162 8.10 -15.78 -0.80
N ARG A 163 6.84 -15.47 -0.45
CA ARG A 163 6.11 -16.22 0.58
C ARG A 163 5.74 -17.59 0.05
N THR A 164 6.39 -18.62 0.60
CA THR A 164 6.00 -20.03 0.40
C THR A 164 4.96 -20.44 1.46
N PRO A 165 3.92 -21.22 1.10
CA PRO A 165 2.89 -21.68 2.04
C PRO A 165 3.44 -22.49 3.22
N SER A 166 4.65 -23.03 3.10
CA SER A 166 5.31 -23.86 4.10
C SER A 166 6.02 -23.07 5.21
N ASN A 167 6.22 -21.76 5.05
CA ASN A 167 6.99 -20.98 6.00
C ASN A 167 6.09 -20.48 7.14
N ARG A 168 6.26 -21.04 8.35
CA ARG A 168 5.53 -20.64 9.57
C ARG A 168 5.93 -19.25 10.09
N MET A 169 6.99 -18.64 9.56
CA MET A 169 7.34 -17.26 9.88
C MET A 169 6.47 -16.27 9.09
N VAL A 170 6.05 -15.21 9.77
CA VAL A 170 5.43 -14.04 9.15
C VAL A 170 6.45 -13.42 8.19
N TYR A 171 6.26 -13.60 6.89
CA TYR A 171 7.06 -12.93 5.87
C TYR A 171 6.71 -11.44 5.87
N VAL A 172 7.72 -10.59 5.98
CA VAL A 172 7.58 -9.14 5.91
C VAL A 172 8.16 -8.70 4.56
N SER A 173 7.31 -8.10 3.71
CA SER A 173 7.74 -7.60 2.40
C SER A 173 8.70 -6.42 2.55
N LYS A 174 9.86 -6.51 1.89
CA LYS A 174 10.82 -5.39 1.79
C LYS A 174 10.21 -4.25 0.99
N ASN A 175 9.50 -4.58 -0.10
CA ASN A 175 8.84 -3.58 -0.93
C ASN A 175 7.86 -2.73 -0.12
N ILE A 176 7.08 -3.33 0.78
CA ILE A 176 6.13 -2.59 1.63
C ILE A 176 6.88 -1.82 2.73
N THR A 177 7.70 -2.52 3.52
CA THR A 177 8.25 -1.96 4.77
C THR A 177 9.47 -1.07 4.59
N GLU A 178 10.37 -1.40 3.67
CA GLU A 178 11.63 -0.67 3.45
C GLU A 178 11.50 0.40 2.37
N HIS A 179 10.53 0.28 1.45
CA HIS A 179 10.40 1.20 0.31
C HIS A 179 9.09 1.99 0.29
N ILE A 180 7.93 1.33 0.26
CA ILE A 180 6.64 2.01 0.13
C ILE A 180 6.33 2.86 1.37
N ALA A 181 6.40 2.30 2.58
CA ALA A 181 6.07 3.07 3.80
C ALA A 181 6.97 4.31 3.99
N PRO A 182 8.31 4.22 3.86
CA PRO A 182 9.18 5.41 3.88
C PRO A 182 8.92 6.37 2.71
N PHE A 183 8.59 5.86 1.51
CA PHE A 183 8.22 6.69 0.38
C PHE A 183 7.00 7.57 0.67
N LEU A 184 5.96 7.02 1.31
CA LEU A 184 4.75 7.75 1.63
C LEU A 184 4.98 8.83 2.70
N THR A 185 5.92 8.59 3.61
CA THR A 185 6.34 9.56 4.65
C THR A 185 6.96 10.82 4.02
N ASP A 186 7.84 10.64 3.04
CA ASP A 186 8.59 11.75 2.45
C ASP A 186 7.89 12.42 1.27
N SER A 187 6.96 11.73 0.60
CA SER A 187 6.26 12.26 -0.59
C SER A 187 4.94 12.95 -0.21
N ASN A 188 4.31 13.63 -1.18
CA ASN A 188 2.98 14.21 -1.04
C ASN A 188 1.86 13.34 -1.67
N LEU A 189 2.16 12.10 -2.06
CA LEU A 189 1.19 11.21 -2.74
C LEU A 189 -0.11 11.04 -1.94
N LEU A 190 0.01 10.88 -0.61
CA LEU A 190 -1.13 10.75 0.31
C LEU A 190 -1.44 12.02 1.13
N LYS A 191 -0.56 13.03 1.10
CA LYS A 191 -0.74 14.28 1.87
C LYS A 191 -1.82 15.18 1.29
N GLU A 192 -1.94 15.19 -0.03
CA GLU A 192 -2.69 16.22 -0.76
C GLU A 192 -3.84 15.65 -1.61
N ILE A 193 -4.43 14.51 -1.24
CA ILE A 193 -5.40 13.75 -2.06
C ILE A 193 -6.52 14.62 -2.66
N PHE A 194 -7.03 15.61 -1.92
CA PHE A 194 -8.07 16.57 -2.37
C PHE A 194 -7.60 18.01 -2.42
N ALA A 195 -6.30 18.27 -2.62
CA ALA A 195 -5.81 19.64 -2.73
C ALA A 195 -6.55 20.40 -3.84
N ALA A 196 -6.78 21.70 -3.63
CA ALA A 196 -7.55 22.57 -4.54
C ALA A 196 -6.99 22.67 -5.98
N LYS A 197 -5.80 22.12 -6.23
CA LYS A 197 -5.20 21.96 -7.56
C LYS A 197 -5.79 20.78 -8.35
N TYR A 198 -6.47 19.84 -7.68
CA TYR A 198 -7.09 18.65 -8.29
C TYR A 198 -8.60 18.80 -8.49
N THR A 199 -9.22 19.73 -7.79
CA THR A 199 -10.62 20.07 -8.04
C THR A 199 -10.70 20.89 -9.32
N PRO A 200 -11.58 20.50 -10.28
CA PRO A 200 -11.83 21.30 -11.46
C PRO A 200 -12.30 22.68 -11.01
N ARG A 201 -11.45 23.70 -11.15
CA ARG A 201 -11.93 25.07 -11.01
C ARG A 201 -13.04 25.24 -12.03
N LYS A 202 -14.21 25.73 -11.61
CA LYS A 202 -15.18 26.35 -12.52
C LYS A 202 -14.48 27.54 -13.16
N SER A 203 -13.70 27.27 -14.21
CA SER A 203 -12.94 28.28 -14.92
C SER A 203 -13.95 29.23 -15.55
N ARG A 204 -13.79 30.53 -15.27
CA ARG A 204 -14.50 31.60 -16.00
C ARG A 204 -14.22 31.56 -17.51
N ASN A 205 -13.19 30.82 -17.94
CA ASN A 205 -12.83 30.60 -19.34
C ASN A 205 -13.04 29.13 -19.73
N PRO A 206 -14.00 28.81 -20.62
CA PRO A 206 -14.32 27.45 -21.08
C PRO A 206 -13.21 26.70 -21.83
N GLY A 207 -12.00 27.27 -21.95
CA GLY A 207 -10.91 26.74 -22.79
C GLY A 207 -9.66 26.25 -22.04
N VAL A 208 -9.59 26.38 -20.72
CA VAL A 208 -8.47 25.82 -19.94
C VAL A 208 -8.91 24.46 -19.42
N LEU A 209 -8.44 23.40 -20.07
CA LEU A 209 -8.67 22.02 -19.64
C LEU A 209 -8.14 21.89 -18.20
N SER A 210 -9.04 21.64 -17.25
CA SER A 210 -8.63 21.12 -15.95
C SER A 210 -7.92 19.80 -16.22
N GLU A 211 -6.64 19.68 -15.88
CA GLU A 211 -5.92 18.43 -16.04
C GLU A 211 -6.62 17.35 -15.22
N THR A 212 -7.08 16.30 -15.89
CA THR A 212 -7.69 15.15 -15.23
C THR A 212 -6.62 14.42 -14.43
N VAL A 213 -6.94 14.05 -13.19
CA VAL A 213 -6.01 13.34 -12.33
C VAL A 213 -5.72 11.96 -12.92
N ASN A 214 -4.46 11.53 -12.87
CA ASN A 214 -4.05 10.24 -13.41
C ASN A 214 -4.76 9.09 -12.66
N PRO A 215 -5.52 8.21 -13.36
CA PRO A 215 -6.24 7.11 -12.74
C PRO A 215 -5.35 6.13 -11.95
N LEU A 216 -4.12 5.86 -12.44
CA LEU A 216 -3.16 5.02 -11.71
C LEU A 216 -2.77 5.66 -10.37
N MET A 217 -2.66 6.99 -10.30
CA MET A 217 -2.42 7.68 -9.04
C MET A 217 -3.58 7.50 -8.06
N ARG A 218 -4.82 7.62 -8.54
CA ARG A 218 -6.02 7.44 -7.69
C ARG A 218 -6.11 6.00 -7.16
N MET A 219 -5.91 5.01 -8.03
CA MET A 219 -5.88 3.61 -7.63
C MET A 219 -4.78 3.37 -6.57
N LEU A 220 -3.56 3.88 -6.79
CA LEU A 220 -2.48 3.74 -5.82
C LEU A 220 -2.79 4.41 -4.48
N GLN A 221 -3.45 5.57 -4.48
CA GLN A 221 -3.90 6.23 -3.24
C GLN A 221 -4.89 5.35 -2.46
N VAL A 222 -5.79 4.64 -3.15
CA VAL A 222 -6.72 3.68 -2.52
C VAL A 222 -6.00 2.44 -2.00
N VAL A 223 -5.13 1.82 -2.81
CA VAL A 223 -4.36 0.62 -2.39
C VAL A 223 -3.45 0.91 -1.20
N LEU A 224 -2.92 2.14 -1.12
CA LEU A 224 -2.05 2.59 -0.04
C LEU A 224 -2.81 3.24 1.13
N ALA A 225 -4.14 3.21 1.10
CA ALA A 225 -4.99 3.78 2.15
C ALA A 225 -4.79 3.20 3.56
N PRO A 226 -4.32 1.96 3.81
CA PRO A 226 -4.03 1.53 5.18
C PRO A 226 -3.13 2.51 5.95
N SER A 227 -2.19 3.16 5.26
CA SER A 227 -1.37 4.24 5.83
C SER A 227 -2.15 5.47 6.30
N LEU A 228 -3.28 5.79 5.66
CA LEU A 228 -4.13 6.91 6.04
C LEU A 228 -4.91 6.65 7.32
N PHE A 229 -5.03 5.39 7.73
CA PHE A 229 -5.84 4.96 8.88
C PHE A 229 -4.98 4.61 10.10
N ASP A 230 -3.66 4.72 10.02
CA ASP A 230 -2.80 4.57 11.18
C ASP A 230 -2.94 5.80 12.10
N PRO A 231 -3.37 5.64 13.37
CA PRO A 231 -3.45 6.77 14.30
C PRO A 231 -2.08 7.29 14.72
N ARG A 232 -1.01 6.52 14.49
CA ARG A 232 0.36 6.96 14.76
C ARG A 232 0.73 8.04 13.73
N PRO A 233 1.35 9.14 14.16
CA PRO A 233 1.66 10.25 13.27
C PRO A 233 2.50 9.76 12.08
N PHE A 234 1.91 9.86 10.90
CA PHE A 234 2.52 9.51 9.62
C PHE A 234 3.62 10.50 9.21
N PHE A 235 3.64 11.70 9.81
CA PHE A 235 4.58 12.79 9.58
C PHE A 235 4.92 13.49 10.90
N ASP A 236 6.07 14.16 10.96
CA ASP A 236 6.48 15.02 12.08
C ASP A 236 5.49 16.18 12.36
N THR A 237 4.53 16.43 11.45
CA THR A 237 3.44 17.40 11.57
C THR A 237 2.08 16.76 11.26
N ALA A 238 1.14 16.80 12.21
CA ALA A 238 -0.33 16.67 12.12
C ALA A 238 -1.02 15.76 11.06
N GLY A 239 -0.34 14.76 10.47
CA GLY A 239 -0.92 13.83 9.50
C GLY A 239 -1.41 14.47 8.18
N PRO A 240 -1.91 13.66 7.22
CA PRO A 240 -2.65 14.20 6.08
C PRO A 240 -3.92 14.92 6.57
N GLN A 241 -4.10 16.18 6.19
CA GLN A 241 -5.30 16.93 6.58
C GLN A 241 -6.55 16.33 5.94
N ILE A 242 -7.61 16.23 6.74
CA ILE A 242 -8.94 15.89 6.24
C ILE A 242 -9.43 17.11 5.47
N ALA A 243 -9.48 16.97 4.16
CA ALA A 243 -9.85 18.05 3.27
C ALA A 243 -11.27 17.81 2.77
N ASP A 244 -12.05 18.89 2.66
CA ASP A 244 -13.35 18.90 1.97
C ASP A 244 -14.33 17.83 2.48
N PHE A 245 -14.55 17.83 3.80
CA PHE A 245 -15.44 16.85 4.44
C PHE A 245 -16.86 16.92 3.87
N ASP A 246 -17.40 18.10 3.62
CA ASP A 246 -18.74 18.28 3.05
C ASP A 246 -18.90 17.54 1.72
N THR A 247 -17.90 17.61 0.83
CA THR A 247 -17.91 16.84 -0.42
C THR A 247 -17.81 15.34 -0.16
N SER A 248 -16.98 14.92 0.80
CA SER A 248 -16.90 13.51 1.21
C SER A 248 -18.21 12.99 1.81
N GLN A 249 -18.91 13.79 2.61
CA GLN A 249 -20.21 13.48 3.18
C GLN A 249 -21.28 13.39 2.07
N TYR A 250 -21.28 14.34 1.13
CA TYR A 250 -22.11 14.25 -0.07
C TYR A 250 -21.85 12.95 -0.85
N MET A 251 -20.59 12.58 -1.09
CA MET A 251 -20.24 11.35 -1.81
C MET A 251 -20.67 10.08 -1.06
N ALA A 252 -20.65 10.10 0.27
CA ALA A 252 -21.12 8.98 1.09
C ALA A 252 -22.63 8.76 1.00
N TYR A 253 -23.42 9.85 0.89
CA TYR A 253 -24.88 9.79 0.92
C TYR A 253 -25.57 9.99 -0.42
N CYS A 254 -24.85 10.38 -1.46
CA CYS A 254 -25.40 10.49 -2.81
C CYS A 254 -25.90 9.12 -3.32
N SER A 255 -26.86 9.12 -4.23
CA SER A 255 -27.44 7.86 -4.72
C SER A 255 -26.46 7.14 -5.64
N ALA A 256 -26.54 5.81 -5.68
CA ALA A 256 -25.78 4.99 -6.62
C ALA A 256 -26.04 5.33 -8.10
N GLN A 257 -27.14 6.02 -8.41
CA GLN A 257 -27.40 6.56 -9.75
C GLN A 257 -26.55 7.80 -10.06
N SER A 258 -26.34 8.66 -9.05
CA SER A 258 -25.56 9.89 -9.20
C SER A 258 -24.05 9.66 -9.12
N ARG A 259 -23.61 8.76 -8.23
CA ARG A 259 -22.21 8.34 -8.05
C ARG A 259 -22.18 6.82 -7.87
N PRO A 260 -22.07 6.07 -8.98
CA PRO A 260 -21.95 4.62 -8.89
C PRO A 260 -20.56 4.22 -8.39
N ILE A 261 -20.49 3.08 -7.70
CA ILE A 261 -19.21 2.46 -7.27
C ILE A 261 -18.34 2.08 -8.48
N PHE A 262 -19.00 1.76 -9.60
CA PHE A 262 -18.35 1.38 -10.85
C PHE A 262 -18.61 2.41 -11.94
N THR A 263 -17.57 2.77 -12.68
CA THR A 263 -17.62 3.76 -13.77
C THR A 263 -18.16 3.17 -15.07
N ASP A 264 -18.09 1.85 -15.23
CA ASP A 264 -18.50 1.12 -16.42
C ASP A 264 -19.84 0.40 -16.24
N SER A 265 -20.51 0.14 -17.37
CA SER A 265 -21.79 -0.58 -17.37
C SER A 265 -21.68 -2.05 -16.96
N LYS A 266 -20.47 -2.63 -17.09
CA LYS A 266 -20.19 -4.02 -16.74
C LYS A 266 -19.87 -4.22 -15.25
N LYS A 267 -19.81 -3.14 -14.45
CA LYS A 267 -19.47 -3.17 -13.02
C LYS A 267 -18.09 -3.79 -12.74
N THR A 268 -17.10 -3.44 -13.56
CA THR A 268 -15.73 -3.94 -13.48
C THR A 268 -14.67 -2.88 -13.21
N ASP A 269 -14.91 -1.63 -13.59
CA ASP A 269 -13.97 -0.52 -13.39
C ASP A 269 -14.41 0.32 -12.19
N ILE A 270 -13.52 0.49 -11.21
CA ILE A 270 -13.84 1.09 -9.91
C ILE A 270 -13.74 2.61 -9.99
N ASP A 271 -14.72 3.33 -9.44
CA ASP A 271 -14.61 4.77 -9.22
C ASP A 271 -13.68 5.07 -8.04
N PHE A 272 -12.39 5.22 -8.33
CA PHE A 272 -11.39 5.51 -7.31
C PHE A 272 -11.54 6.90 -6.68
N ASP A 273 -12.14 7.88 -7.38
CA ASP A 273 -12.41 9.19 -6.77
C ASP A 273 -13.49 9.06 -5.70
N TRP A 274 -14.56 8.30 -5.97
CA TRP A 274 -15.58 7.95 -4.99
C TRP A 274 -14.98 7.17 -3.81
N CYS A 275 -14.16 6.15 -4.07
CA CYS A 275 -13.49 5.40 -3.00
C CYS A 275 -12.65 6.30 -2.10
N LEU A 276 -11.88 7.22 -2.66
CA LEU A 276 -11.07 8.15 -1.86
C LEU A 276 -11.93 9.05 -0.99
N HIS A 277 -13.06 9.55 -1.50
CA HIS A 277 -13.98 10.35 -0.70
C HIS A 277 -14.57 9.57 0.46
N LEU A 278 -14.91 8.29 0.27
CA LEU A 278 -15.33 7.41 1.37
C LEU A 278 -14.20 7.19 2.39
N LEU A 279 -12.97 6.95 1.93
CA LEU A 279 -11.83 6.78 2.84
C LEU A 279 -11.63 8.06 3.68
N ASN A 280 -11.77 9.24 3.09
CA ASN A 280 -11.67 10.52 3.79
C ASN A 280 -12.82 10.76 4.76
N PHE A 281 -14.06 10.41 4.39
CA PHE A 281 -15.23 10.43 5.27
C PHE A 281 -14.98 9.60 6.54
N TRP A 282 -14.59 8.33 6.38
CA TRP A 282 -14.30 7.44 7.52
C TRP A 282 -13.08 7.87 8.31
N ARG A 283 -12.04 8.42 7.65
CA ARG A 283 -10.86 8.96 8.35
C ARG A 283 -11.24 10.10 9.28
N CYS A 284 -12.26 10.89 8.92
CA CYS A 284 -12.82 11.92 9.80
C CYS A 284 -13.32 11.29 11.09
N HIS A 285 -14.22 10.34 11.00
CA HIS A 285 -14.82 9.73 12.18
C HIS A 285 -13.84 8.86 12.99
N PHE A 286 -12.82 8.27 12.36
CA PHE A 286 -11.86 7.40 13.04
C PHE A 286 -10.68 8.14 13.69
N LEU A 287 -10.19 9.23 13.09
CA LEU A 287 -8.93 9.86 13.50
C LEU A 287 -9.08 11.26 14.10
N ARG A 288 -10.24 11.91 13.96
CA ARG A 288 -10.48 13.23 14.54
C ARG A 288 -11.17 13.14 15.88
N ALA A 289 -10.44 13.46 16.94
CA ALA A 289 -10.95 13.48 18.30
C ALA A 289 -12.06 14.53 18.51
N ASP A 290 -12.07 15.61 17.73
CA ASP A 290 -13.06 16.69 17.80
C ASP A 290 -14.42 16.31 17.21
N GLU A 291 -14.47 15.36 16.27
CA GLU A 291 -15.73 14.81 15.75
C GLU A 291 -16.44 13.93 16.79
N ALA A 292 -15.69 13.33 17.73
CA ALA A 292 -16.18 12.55 18.87
C ALA A 292 -17.20 11.43 18.52
N SER A 293 -17.19 10.92 17.29
CA SER A 293 -17.99 9.76 16.87
C SER A 293 -17.23 8.46 17.15
N LEU A 294 -16.50 7.91 16.17
CA LEU A 294 -15.86 6.60 16.26
C LEU A 294 -14.40 6.65 16.75
N TYR A 295 -13.86 7.84 17.02
CA TYR A 295 -12.45 8.07 17.38
C TYR A 295 -11.98 7.18 18.53
N SER A 296 -12.68 7.22 19.68
CA SER A 296 -12.24 6.45 20.87
C SER A 296 -12.33 4.95 20.66
N VAL A 297 -13.31 4.49 19.88
CA VAL A 297 -13.49 3.06 19.59
C VAL A 297 -12.40 2.59 18.63
N TYR A 298 -12.05 3.41 17.64
CA TYR A 298 -10.98 3.14 16.70
C TYR A 298 -9.59 3.18 17.34
N GLU A 299 -9.34 4.15 18.22
CA GLU A 299 -8.10 4.25 19.00
C GLU A 299 -7.89 3.00 19.87
N ALA A 300 -8.97 2.45 20.44
CA ALA A 300 -8.92 1.25 21.28
C ALA A 300 -8.66 -0.06 20.53
N LEU A 301 -8.74 -0.08 19.18
CA LEU A 301 -8.44 -1.27 18.39
C LEU A 301 -6.96 -1.66 18.52
N GLU A 302 -6.68 -2.96 18.55
CA GLU A 302 -5.31 -3.45 18.48
C GLU A 302 -4.72 -3.23 17.07
N ASP A 303 -3.39 -3.19 16.96
CA ASP A 303 -2.69 -2.97 15.67
C ASP A 303 -3.08 -3.98 14.59
N HIS A 304 -3.47 -5.20 14.99
CA HIS A 304 -3.90 -6.27 14.08
C HIS A 304 -5.37 -6.20 13.66
N GLU A 305 -6.15 -5.33 14.30
CA GLU A 305 -7.58 -5.11 14.02
C GLU A 305 -7.82 -3.85 13.17
N ARG A 306 -6.79 -3.01 13.01
CA ARG A 306 -6.81 -1.83 12.14
C ARG A 306 -6.52 -2.22 10.69
N PRO A 307 -6.85 -1.37 9.69
CA PRO A 307 -6.50 -1.62 8.29
C PRO A 307 -5.00 -1.89 8.13
N GLN A 308 -4.67 -3.00 7.47
CA GLN A 308 -3.29 -3.42 7.21
C GLN A 308 -3.03 -3.59 5.72
N TYR A 309 -1.75 -3.62 5.37
CA TYR A 309 -1.32 -4.08 4.05
C TYR A 309 -1.51 -5.58 3.88
N TRP A 310 -1.54 -6.04 2.63
CA TRP A 310 -1.60 -7.46 2.31
C TRP A 310 -0.33 -8.19 2.76
N HIS A 311 -0.50 -9.41 3.28
CA HIS A 311 0.59 -10.25 3.77
C HIS A 311 0.99 -11.36 2.79
N SER A 312 0.33 -11.44 1.63
CA SER A 312 0.54 -12.45 0.60
C SER A 312 0.47 -11.78 -0.75
N GLN A 313 1.15 -12.37 -1.74
CA GLN A 313 1.13 -11.84 -3.09
C GLN A 313 -0.30 -11.66 -3.60
N LEU A 314 -0.58 -10.49 -4.16
CA LEU A 314 -1.88 -10.19 -4.76
C LEU A 314 -2.08 -11.06 -6.01
N GLY A 315 -3.27 -11.65 -6.15
CA GLY A 315 -3.63 -12.50 -7.28
C GLY A 315 -5.14 -12.69 -7.37
N ASN A 316 -5.63 -13.12 -8.53
CA ASN A 316 -7.06 -13.32 -8.78
C ASN A 316 -7.55 -14.73 -8.43
N ASP A 317 -6.63 -15.69 -8.26
CA ASP A 317 -6.97 -17.11 -8.18
C ASP A 317 -7.20 -17.61 -6.74
N ASN A 318 -6.82 -16.82 -5.72
CA ASN A 318 -6.92 -17.17 -4.29
C ASN A 318 -7.85 -16.24 -3.50
N ALA A 319 -8.84 -15.67 -4.19
CA ALA A 319 -9.86 -14.78 -3.66
C ALA A 319 -10.47 -15.22 -2.31
N ALA A 320 -10.81 -16.50 -2.14
CA ALA A 320 -11.42 -17.01 -0.91
C ALA A 320 -10.44 -17.20 0.25
N ALA A 321 -9.17 -17.51 -0.05
CA ALA A 321 -8.17 -17.82 0.97
C ALA A 321 -7.63 -16.56 1.67
N CYS A 322 -7.84 -15.39 1.07
CA CYS A 322 -7.29 -14.11 1.52
C CYS A 322 -8.23 -13.30 2.41
N ILE A 323 -9.50 -13.70 2.57
CA ILE A 323 -10.50 -12.92 3.30
C ILE A 323 -10.55 -13.39 4.77
N GLY A 324 -10.36 -12.45 5.69
CA GLY A 324 -10.50 -12.72 7.13
C GLY A 324 -11.92 -13.16 7.49
N LYS A 325 -12.08 -14.03 8.50
CA LYS A 325 -13.41 -14.49 8.94
C LYS A 325 -14.07 -13.55 9.93
N LYS A 326 -13.29 -12.74 10.65
CA LYS A 326 -13.79 -11.84 11.70
C LYS A 326 -13.67 -10.40 11.21
N TRP A 327 -14.79 -9.71 11.20
CA TRP A 327 -14.92 -8.35 10.70
C TRP A 327 -15.44 -7.46 11.82
N LYS A 328 -14.90 -6.25 11.87
CA LYS A 328 -15.42 -5.14 12.66
C LYS A 328 -15.92 -4.08 11.69
N GLY A 329 -17.17 -3.66 11.83
CA GLY A 329 -17.80 -2.72 10.91
C GLY A 329 -18.68 -1.72 11.62
N SER A 330 -18.89 -0.58 10.99
CA SER A 330 -19.86 0.43 11.40
C SER A 330 -20.58 0.93 10.15
N TYR A 331 -21.76 1.51 10.32
CA TYR A 331 -22.46 2.20 9.25
C TYR A 331 -22.91 3.56 9.77
N ALA A 332 -22.79 4.57 8.90
CA ALA A 332 -23.30 5.89 9.14
C ALA A 332 -24.69 6.03 8.50
N TYR A 333 -25.57 6.83 9.10
CA TYR A 333 -26.87 7.14 8.52
C TYR A 333 -27.30 8.56 8.90
N LEU A 334 -28.28 9.07 8.15
CA LEU A 334 -28.94 10.34 8.36
C LEU A 334 -30.44 10.12 8.32
N ASP A 335 -31.19 11.00 9.00
CA ASP A 335 -32.62 11.07 8.79
C ASP A 335 -32.96 11.55 7.37
N GLU A 336 -34.23 11.42 6.98
CA GLU A 336 -34.65 11.74 5.62
C GLU A 336 -34.49 13.23 5.28
N GLN A 337 -34.61 14.13 6.24
CA GLN A 337 -34.49 15.58 6.02
C GLN A 337 -33.02 15.96 5.83
N GLN A 338 -32.15 15.53 6.74
CA GLN A 338 -30.71 15.72 6.69
C GLN A 338 -30.12 15.14 5.40
N LEU A 339 -30.58 13.95 4.99
CA LEU A 339 -30.16 13.31 3.74
C LEU A 339 -30.49 14.18 2.52
N ARG A 340 -31.66 14.83 2.49
CA ARG A 340 -32.02 15.78 1.43
C ARG A 340 -31.14 17.01 1.47
N GLU A 341 -30.86 17.55 2.65
CA GLU A 341 -30.02 18.75 2.82
C GLU A 341 -28.60 18.52 2.30
N VAL A 342 -27.97 17.40 2.66
CA VAL A 342 -26.65 17.01 2.13
C VAL A 342 -26.70 16.86 0.61
N ARG A 343 -27.71 16.16 0.07
CA ARG A 343 -27.83 15.92 -1.38
C ARG A 343 -28.11 17.19 -2.19
N GLU A 344 -28.76 18.18 -1.60
CA GLU A 344 -29.03 19.49 -2.19
C GLU A 344 -27.85 20.45 -2.05
N GLY A 345 -26.80 20.08 -1.30
CA GLY A 345 -25.64 20.93 -1.05
C GLY A 345 -25.97 22.13 -0.16
N LYS A 346 -26.93 21.98 0.76
CA LYS A 346 -27.24 23.00 1.75
C LYS A 346 -26.12 23.06 2.80
N SER A 347 -25.76 24.27 3.20
CA SER A 347 -24.55 24.58 4.00
C SER A 347 -24.72 24.40 5.51
N GLU A 348 -25.77 23.73 5.97
CA GLU A 348 -25.92 23.46 7.41
C GLU A 348 -25.06 22.25 7.79
N LEU A 349 -24.41 22.34 8.95
CA LEU A 349 -23.59 21.26 9.48
C LEU A 349 -24.50 20.08 9.81
N VAL A 350 -24.46 19.03 9.00
CA VAL A 350 -25.18 17.78 9.24
C VAL A 350 -24.29 16.82 10.01
N VAL A 351 -24.76 16.36 11.17
CA VAL A 351 -24.04 15.43 12.03
C VAL A 351 -24.41 14.01 11.66
N ASP A 352 -23.41 13.19 11.37
CA ASP A 352 -23.58 11.76 11.05
C ASP A 352 -24.00 10.94 12.28
N GLU A 353 -25.05 10.13 12.13
CA GLU A 353 -25.42 9.14 13.14
C GLU A 353 -24.77 7.78 12.84
N PHE A 354 -24.54 6.98 13.89
CA PHE A 354 -23.86 5.69 13.79
C PHE A 354 -24.62 4.59 14.53
N ASN A 355 -24.38 3.35 14.11
CA ASN A 355 -24.94 2.17 14.74
C ASN A 355 -24.54 2.04 16.23
N GLY A 356 -25.50 1.79 17.12
CA GLY A 356 -25.29 1.67 18.57
C GLY A 356 -26.41 2.33 19.39
N ASN A 357 -26.49 2.02 20.68
CA ASN A 357 -27.48 2.63 21.60
C ASN A 357 -27.06 4.02 22.10
N ASP A 358 -25.77 4.35 21.99
CA ASP A 358 -25.21 5.65 22.38
C ASP A 358 -24.82 6.43 21.12
N THR A 359 -24.97 7.75 21.15
CA THR A 359 -24.58 8.69 20.07
C THR A 359 -23.09 8.65 19.69
N ARG A 360 -22.28 7.83 20.37
CA ARG A 360 -20.85 7.61 20.08
C ARG A 360 -20.59 6.40 19.17
N GLY A 361 -21.63 5.64 18.83
CA GLY A 361 -21.51 4.46 17.95
C GLY A 361 -20.61 3.34 18.51
N GLY A 362 -20.45 2.28 17.72
CA GLY A 362 -19.51 1.20 18.02
C GLY A 362 -19.29 0.27 16.83
N PHE A 363 -18.18 -0.48 16.85
CA PHE A 363 -17.97 -1.52 15.85
C PHE A 363 -18.85 -2.73 16.16
N GLN A 364 -19.66 -3.09 15.18
CA GLN A 364 -20.35 -4.36 15.13
C GLN A 364 -19.36 -5.46 14.71
N GLU A 365 -19.36 -6.56 15.45
CA GLU A 365 -18.62 -7.76 15.09
C GLU A 365 -19.46 -8.65 14.16
N LEU A 366 -18.84 -9.12 13.10
CA LEU A 366 -19.42 -10.00 12.10
C LEU A 366 -18.47 -11.16 11.86
N THR A 367 -18.97 -12.38 11.99
CA THR A 367 -18.24 -13.59 11.62
C THR A 367 -18.78 -14.11 10.30
N LEU A 368 -17.89 -14.28 9.32
CA LEU A 368 -18.19 -14.79 7.99
C LEU A 368 -17.58 -16.17 7.77
N GLU A 369 -18.37 -17.03 7.16
CA GLU A 369 -17.99 -18.33 6.64
C GLU A 369 -18.17 -18.35 5.12
N LEU A 370 -17.08 -18.65 4.42
CA LEU A 370 -17.12 -18.84 2.98
C LEU A 370 -17.60 -20.25 2.68
N THR A 371 -18.73 -20.35 2.01
CA THR A 371 -19.30 -21.61 1.53
C THR A 371 -18.99 -21.78 0.05
N GLY A 372 -18.84 -23.03 -0.40
CA GLY A 372 -18.70 -23.34 -1.82
C GLY A 372 -19.92 -22.91 -2.63
N ASP A 373 -19.78 -23.01 -3.95
CA ASP A 373 -20.71 -22.52 -4.99
C ASP A 373 -22.01 -23.35 -5.05
N ASN A 374 -22.81 -23.28 -3.97
CA ASN A 374 -24.07 -24.00 -3.87
C ASN A 374 -25.24 -23.00 -3.91
N ASP A 375 -25.59 -22.60 -5.13
CA ASP A 375 -26.67 -21.67 -5.47
C ASP A 375 -28.03 -22.06 -4.89
N SER A 376 -28.24 -23.34 -4.60
CA SER A 376 -29.53 -23.92 -4.17
C SER A 376 -30.10 -23.31 -2.87
N ALA A 377 -29.30 -22.58 -2.10
CA ALA A 377 -29.74 -21.95 -0.85
C ALA A 377 -29.72 -20.39 -0.88
N TRP A 378 -29.44 -19.75 -2.02
CA TRP A 378 -29.49 -18.29 -2.14
C TRP A 378 -30.94 -17.79 -2.20
N ASN A 379 -31.26 -16.74 -1.45
CA ASN A 379 -32.63 -16.21 -1.38
C ASN A 379 -32.94 -15.38 -2.66
N PRO A 380 -33.94 -15.77 -3.48
CA PRO A 380 -34.30 -15.01 -4.68
C PRO A 380 -34.66 -13.55 -4.41
N THR A 381 -35.28 -13.25 -3.25
CA THR A 381 -35.61 -11.88 -2.87
C THR A 381 -34.34 -11.04 -2.69
N PHE A 382 -33.27 -11.59 -2.12
CA PHE A 382 -32.00 -10.88 -2.01
C PHE A 382 -31.40 -10.61 -3.38
N GLU A 383 -31.51 -11.54 -4.32
CA GLU A 383 -31.02 -11.34 -5.69
C GLU A 383 -31.76 -10.21 -6.43
N THR A 384 -33.07 -10.06 -6.21
CA THR A 384 -33.83 -8.96 -6.83
C THR A 384 -33.35 -7.58 -6.41
N VAL A 385 -32.67 -7.47 -5.26
CA VAL A 385 -32.15 -6.21 -4.72
C VAL A 385 -30.66 -6.06 -4.97
N LEU A 386 -29.88 -7.11 -4.71
CA LEU A 386 -28.41 -7.05 -4.67
C LEU A 386 -27.76 -7.31 -6.03
N HIS A 387 -28.42 -8.05 -6.93
CA HIS A 387 -27.83 -8.51 -8.19
C HIS A 387 -26.43 -9.14 -8.00
N SER A 388 -26.35 -10.05 -7.02
CA SER A 388 -25.10 -10.61 -6.51
C SER A 388 -24.46 -11.60 -7.48
N VAL A 389 -25.26 -12.41 -8.19
CA VAL A 389 -24.81 -13.56 -8.99
C VAL A 389 -24.49 -13.17 -10.45
N THR A 390 -24.17 -11.90 -10.71
CA THR A 390 -23.76 -11.49 -12.06
C THR A 390 -22.40 -12.12 -12.38
N GLU A 391 -22.35 -12.99 -13.39
CA GLU A 391 -21.09 -13.56 -13.89
C GLU A 391 -20.10 -12.43 -14.22
N PRO A 392 -18.82 -12.55 -13.80
CA PRO A 392 -17.81 -11.61 -14.26
C PRO A 392 -17.82 -11.63 -15.78
N PRO A 393 -17.91 -10.48 -16.47
CA PRO A 393 -17.79 -10.48 -17.92
C PRO A 393 -16.43 -11.09 -18.25
N GLU A 394 -16.41 -12.21 -18.99
CA GLU A 394 -15.18 -12.66 -19.61
C GLU A 394 -14.58 -11.46 -20.34
N GLN A 395 -13.34 -11.10 -19.99
CA GLN A 395 -12.61 -10.13 -20.78
C GLN A 395 -12.57 -10.68 -22.20
N GLN A 396 -13.36 -10.10 -23.11
CA GLN A 396 -13.31 -10.45 -24.52
C GLN A 396 -11.88 -10.18 -24.98
N ARG A 397 -11.09 -11.25 -25.09
CA ARG A 397 -9.76 -11.22 -25.65
C ARG A 397 -9.93 -10.80 -27.10
N THR A 398 -9.12 -9.85 -27.55
CA THR A 398 -9.05 -9.58 -29.00
C THR A 398 -8.40 -10.78 -29.68
N GLN A 399 -8.79 -11.12 -30.92
CA GLN A 399 -8.26 -12.30 -31.66
C GLN A 399 -6.72 -12.38 -31.69
N ALA A 400 -6.02 -11.24 -31.61
CA ALA A 400 -4.56 -11.20 -31.53
C ALA A 400 -3.99 -11.76 -30.20
N GLN A 401 -4.76 -11.70 -29.11
CA GLN A 401 -4.40 -12.24 -27.79
C GLN A 401 -4.74 -13.73 -27.66
N GLU A 402 -5.73 -14.22 -28.40
CA GLU A 402 -6.06 -15.66 -28.48
C GLU A 402 -4.96 -16.45 -29.20
N ALA A 403 -4.37 -15.89 -30.26
CA ALA A 403 -3.34 -16.56 -31.05
C ALA A 403 -1.99 -16.79 -30.32
N SER A 404 -1.81 -16.19 -29.13
CA SER A 404 -0.52 -16.19 -28.40
C SER A 404 -0.51 -16.99 -27.10
N SER A 405 -1.63 -17.60 -26.71
CA SER A 405 -1.78 -18.27 -25.41
C SER A 405 -1.93 -19.77 -25.61
N PRO A 406 -1.08 -20.63 -24.98
CA PRO A 406 -1.41 -22.05 -24.89
C PRO A 406 -2.69 -22.22 -24.07
N ASP A 407 -3.53 -23.19 -24.47
CA ASP A 407 -4.68 -23.71 -23.72
C ASP A 407 -4.21 -24.23 -22.35
N GLU A 408 -3.99 -23.32 -21.41
CA GLU A 408 -4.04 -23.65 -20.00
C GLU A 408 -5.37 -23.10 -19.47
N ASP A 409 -6.11 -24.01 -18.86
CA ASP A 409 -7.30 -23.79 -18.06
C ASP A 409 -6.89 -22.92 -16.84
N ILE A 410 -6.58 -21.64 -17.09
CA ILE A 410 -6.23 -20.65 -16.07
C ILE A 410 -7.45 -20.56 -15.17
N GLY A 411 -7.30 -21.10 -13.96
CA GLY A 411 -8.36 -21.32 -13.00
C GLY A 411 -9.34 -20.16 -12.97
N ARG A 412 -10.55 -20.40 -13.48
CA ARG A 412 -11.64 -19.42 -13.48
C ARG A 412 -11.73 -18.81 -12.08
N SER A 413 -11.50 -17.51 -11.96
CA SER A 413 -11.69 -16.78 -10.71
C SER A 413 -13.15 -16.99 -10.31
N ARG A 414 -13.39 -17.72 -9.21
CA ARG A 414 -14.73 -18.15 -8.81
C ARG A 414 -15.35 -17.14 -7.86
N SER A 415 -16.66 -16.94 -7.98
CA SER A 415 -17.43 -16.27 -6.96
C SER A 415 -17.62 -17.21 -5.76
N PHE A 416 -17.69 -16.63 -4.56
CA PHE A 416 -17.89 -17.40 -3.32
C PHE A 416 -19.08 -16.84 -2.57
N ARG A 417 -19.97 -17.72 -2.13
CA ARG A 417 -21.04 -17.33 -1.23
C ARG A 417 -20.48 -17.16 0.18
N LEU A 418 -20.92 -16.11 0.87
CA LEU A 418 -20.63 -15.88 2.27
C LEU A 418 -21.93 -16.03 3.06
N VAL A 419 -21.83 -16.69 4.20
CA VAL A 419 -22.89 -16.71 5.22
C VAL A 419 -22.26 -16.33 6.54
N GLY A 420 -23.02 -15.70 7.42
CA GLY A 420 -22.49 -15.24 8.68
C GLY A 420 -23.54 -14.63 9.57
N GLY A 421 -23.05 -14.00 10.62
CA GLY A 421 -23.87 -13.31 11.58
C GLY A 421 -23.04 -12.65 12.66
N GLY A 422 -23.74 -11.97 13.54
CA GLY A 422 -23.14 -11.32 14.68
C GLY A 422 -24.21 -10.77 15.61
N GLU A 423 -23.77 -9.94 16.54
CA GLU A 423 -24.64 -9.34 17.54
C GLU A 423 -24.83 -7.84 17.26
N TYR A 424 -26.05 -7.37 17.47
CA TYR A 424 -26.43 -5.97 17.45
C TYR A 424 -27.19 -5.65 18.74
N GLY A 425 -26.49 -5.09 19.72
CA GLY A 425 -27.06 -4.87 21.06
C GLY A 425 -27.45 -6.20 21.71
N GLN A 426 -28.75 -6.48 21.83
CA GLN A 426 -29.28 -7.74 22.38
C GLN A 426 -29.84 -8.69 21.31
N GLN A 427 -29.79 -8.32 20.03
CA GLN A 427 -30.34 -9.11 18.93
C GLN A 427 -29.22 -9.72 18.08
N GLU A 428 -29.37 -10.99 17.75
CA GLU A 428 -28.53 -11.66 16.76
C GLU A 428 -29.04 -11.32 15.35
N PHE A 429 -28.12 -10.99 14.45
CA PHE A 429 -28.42 -10.79 13.04
C PHE A 429 -27.70 -11.82 12.19
N LEU A 430 -28.26 -12.10 11.02
CA LEU A 430 -27.66 -12.96 10.02
C LEU A 430 -27.22 -12.13 8.82
N ALA A 431 -26.22 -12.66 8.13
CA ALA A 431 -25.66 -12.11 6.92
C ALA A 431 -25.55 -13.20 5.86
N ASP A 432 -25.93 -12.88 4.62
CA ASP A 432 -25.82 -13.78 3.48
C ASP A 432 -25.45 -12.95 2.24
N GLY A 433 -24.55 -13.45 1.41
CA GLY A 433 -24.02 -12.66 0.31
C GLY A 433 -23.04 -13.39 -0.58
N TRP A 434 -22.31 -12.61 -1.38
CA TRP A 434 -21.36 -13.08 -2.37
C TRP A 434 -20.13 -12.19 -2.44
N PHE A 435 -18.98 -12.84 -2.60
CA PHE A 435 -17.75 -12.24 -3.11
C PHE A 435 -17.60 -12.59 -4.58
N ASN A 436 -17.52 -11.56 -5.42
CA ASN A 436 -17.27 -11.71 -6.85
C ASN A 436 -15.88 -11.14 -7.16
N PRO A 437 -15.01 -11.89 -7.86
CA PRO A 437 -13.73 -11.34 -8.29
C PRO A 437 -13.94 -10.25 -9.34
N LEU A 438 -13.08 -9.23 -9.30
CA LEU A 438 -13.02 -8.17 -10.29
C LEU A 438 -11.71 -8.28 -11.10
N PRO A 439 -11.70 -7.80 -12.35
CA PRO A 439 -10.47 -7.70 -13.12
C PRO A 439 -9.42 -6.83 -12.43
N SER A 440 -8.15 -7.07 -12.77
CA SER A 440 -7.04 -6.24 -12.29
C SER A 440 -7.23 -4.78 -12.67
N GLN A 441 -7.14 -3.88 -11.69
CA GLN A 441 -7.26 -2.44 -11.92
C GLN A 441 -5.87 -1.85 -12.16
N HIS A 442 -5.65 -1.27 -13.34
CA HIS A 442 -4.32 -0.80 -13.78
C HIS A 442 -3.20 -1.83 -13.56
N GLU A 443 -3.46 -3.09 -13.92
CA GLU A 443 -2.58 -4.25 -13.76
C GLU A 443 -2.32 -4.72 -12.31
N VAL A 444 -2.96 -4.13 -11.31
CA VAL A 444 -2.90 -4.61 -9.91
C VAL A 444 -4.06 -5.60 -9.69
N PRO A 445 -3.79 -6.88 -9.40
CA PRO A 445 -4.81 -7.90 -9.17
C PRO A 445 -5.37 -7.87 -7.74
N GLY A 446 -6.37 -8.72 -7.46
CA GLY A 446 -6.89 -8.93 -6.10
C GLY A 446 -8.12 -8.09 -5.73
N TRP A 447 -8.76 -7.46 -6.71
CA TRP A 447 -9.98 -6.68 -6.50
C TRP A 447 -11.20 -7.59 -6.44
N GLN A 448 -12.11 -7.29 -5.52
CA GLN A 448 -13.32 -8.09 -5.30
C GLN A 448 -14.50 -7.17 -4.97
N ARG A 449 -15.69 -7.58 -5.40
CA ARG A 449 -16.96 -6.97 -5.02
C ARG A 449 -17.64 -7.85 -3.99
N MET A 450 -17.88 -7.30 -2.80
CA MET A 450 -18.75 -7.92 -1.80
C MET A 450 -20.17 -7.36 -1.94
N THR A 451 -21.15 -8.25 -1.98
CA THR A 451 -22.58 -7.90 -1.85
C THR A 451 -23.15 -8.77 -0.75
N MET A 452 -23.89 -8.18 0.20
CA MET A 452 -24.37 -8.90 1.37
C MET A 452 -25.68 -8.28 1.86
N MET A 453 -26.61 -9.13 2.28
CA MET A 453 -27.81 -8.72 3.00
C MET A 453 -27.65 -9.00 4.48
N LYS A 454 -27.89 -8.00 5.33
CA LYS A 454 -28.06 -8.15 6.78
C LYS A 454 -29.54 -8.25 7.07
N PHE A 455 -29.97 -9.26 7.81
CA PHE A 455 -31.38 -9.49 8.13
C PHE A 455 -31.56 -10.11 9.50
N LEU A 456 -32.75 -9.96 10.07
CA LEU A 456 -33.17 -10.60 11.30
C LEU A 456 -34.06 -11.80 10.98
N ARG A 457 -34.07 -12.79 11.85
CA ARG A 457 -35.06 -13.88 11.81
C ARG A 457 -35.95 -13.79 13.02
N ASP A 458 -37.25 -13.85 12.80
CA ASP A 458 -38.20 -14.03 13.88
C ASP A 458 -37.95 -15.38 14.56
N LYS A 459 -37.68 -15.34 15.86
CA LYS A 459 -37.40 -16.53 16.68
C LYS A 459 -38.59 -17.50 16.74
N ALA A 460 -39.81 -17.02 16.55
CA ALA A 460 -41.02 -17.84 16.63
C ALA A 460 -41.39 -18.50 15.29
N THR A 461 -41.21 -17.79 14.17
CA THR A 461 -41.68 -18.23 12.86
C THR A 461 -40.55 -18.62 11.89
N ALA A 462 -39.30 -18.32 12.25
CA ALA A 462 -38.12 -18.41 11.38
C ALA A 462 -38.24 -17.60 10.07
N GLN A 463 -39.23 -16.71 9.97
CA GLN A 463 -39.37 -15.80 8.84
C GLN A 463 -38.31 -14.71 8.89
N ILE A 464 -37.91 -14.25 7.72
CA ILE A 464 -37.00 -13.11 7.54
C ILE A 464 -37.85 -11.85 7.72
N ASP A 465 -37.40 -10.98 8.64
CA ASP A 465 -37.95 -9.63 8.84
C ASP A 465 -37.27 -8.64 7.88
#